data_AF-A0AAD5SBP4-F1
#
_entry.id   AF-A0AAD5SBP4-F1
#
_cell.length_a   1.000
_cell.length_b   1.000
_cell.length_c   1.000
_cell.angle_alpha   90.00
_cell.angle_beta   90.00
_cell.angle_gamma   90.00
#
_symmetry.space_group_name_H-M   'P 1'
#
loop_
_entity.id
_entity.type
_entity.pdbx_description
1 polymer ?
#
loop_
_entity_poly.entity_id
_entity_poly.type
_entity_poly.pdbx_seq_one_letter_code
_entity_poly.pdbx_strand_id
1 'polypeptide(L)'
;MFLPYAAAAASNAQEEDHPLFLTLCEECRTGDLSKVKHLVETEEVPINRRDKWDCVPLYYASLCGHIDLVRYLLEAGAHCDPNTFEGERCLYGALNDEIRNVLRAHKLSKAIDTASDYALFTYALWSTPQDHCPDISFYLPHSPLPPSSSTFPAHRAILATRSPFFLLNLLTRWNGSASRRVPVPHHRVHAQTLRATLLYLYTGQAARDVPQEQLEDWMFLCKQWKMMELSDIVQQMIAAAQDERVARSKMAREVVMMRDIKGVQKDVGALLWWILHGGERWLQEEWWRVEKASEIVQGWDVARTIEMFAGFKDRTIIRLWGQDGPSEGGNAQLGGAKLWAGDAPTKNTPNLDSIPKDDIALGLSLLTASDPDVIVKISTTQLPCHRAFLKRSEYFAALLSGRFAEAHDSPIRTTSTTDPTPPTTVDLTSSIPSPKVFNCILEFLYTDRTTLLTPSISHAVLATADLLLLPRLTSRIQTYIVSLPTLPHPGPYTLLRTAWALNLHRLEQHVTRYFAREMLSEGLTEDFTELIRESAESIVGRQETDTIILVDDLRFWIQSECGVDDGEEMWEDEGVEDGSLPEAKKEYIKRMRVLESVLESLGIDM
;
A
#
# COMPACT_ATOMS: atom_id res chain seq x y z
N MET A 1 10.48 -26.43 21.75
CA MET A 1 11.39 -25.97 22.82
C MET A 1 11.17 -24.47 22.90
N PHE A 2 10.23 -24.08 23.76
CA PHE A 2 9.73 -22.72 23.86
C PHE A 2 10.74 -21.87 24.64
N LEU A 3 11.16 -20.75 24.08
CA LEU A 3 11.95 -19.76 24.80
C LEU A 3 11.00 -18.86 25.61
N PRO A 4 11.33 -18.55 26.88
CA PRO A 4 10.46 -17.82 27.78
C PRO A 4 10.48 -16.31 27.52
N TYR A 5 9.30 -15.73 27.73
CA TYR A 5 8.98 -14.33 27.93
C TYR A 5 9.87 -13.70 29.02
N ALA A 6 10.87 -12.89 28.63
CA ALA A 6 11.51 -11.90 29.50
C ALA A 6 12.39 -10.92 28.71
N ALA A 7 12.19 -9.62 29.00
CA ALA A 7 13.00 -8.46 28.66
C ALA A 7 12.82 -7.81 27.27
N ALA A 8 11.67 -7.15 27.08
CA ALA A 8 11.58 -5.93 26.28
C ALA A 8 10.50 -5.00 26.85
N ALA A 9 10.61 -4.67 28.14
CA ALA A 9 9.93 -3.51 28.73
C ALA A 9 10.99 -2.65 29.41
N ALA A 10 10.83 -1.33 29.24
CA ALA A 10 11.66 -0.25 29.77
C ALA A 10 12.99 0.02 29.05
N SER A 11 12.90 0.63 27.87
CA SER A 11 13.60 1.89 27.65
C SER A 11 12.57 3.03 27.60
N ASN A 12 11.92 3.32 28.74
CA ASN A 12 11.52 4.70 29.02
C ASN A 12 12.81 5.48 29.27
N ALA A 13 13.52 5.80 28.19
CA ALA A 13 14.36 6.98 28.21
C ALA A 13 13.39 8.14 28.40
N GLN A 14 13.55 8.88 29.49
CA GLN A 14 13.07 10.25 29.55
C GLN A 14 13.73 11.00 28.38
N GLU A 15 13.09 11.01 27.22
CA GLU A 15 13.38 12.01 26.20
C GLU A 15 12.90 13.33 26.79
N GLU A 16 13.83 14.13 27.30
CA GLU A 16 13.58 15.54 27.57
C GLU A 16 12.82 16.13 26.38
N ASP A 17 11.71 16.81 26.65
CA ASP A 17 10.88 17.46 25.64
C ASP A 17 11.76 18.17 24.60
N HIS A 18 11.78 17.68 23.35
CA HIS A 18 12.62 18.27 22.31
C HIS A 18 12.27 19.76 22.18
N PRO A 19 13.23 20.69 22.37
CA PRO A 19 12.93 22.12 22.52
C PRO A 19 12.17 22.69 21.31
N LEU A 20 12.44 22.16 20.10
CA LEU A 20 11.73 22.57 18.88
C LEU A 20 10.28 22.06 18.82
N PHE A 21 9.94 20.94 19.47
CA PHE A 21 8.56 20.44 19.53
C PHE A 21 7.72 21.29 20.49
N LEU A 22 8.28 21.64 21.66
CA LEU A 22 7.61 22.59 22.57
C LEU A 22 7.39 23.94 21.90
N THR A 23 8.39 24.39 21.13
CA THR A 23 8.28 25.62 20.32
C THR A 23 7.15 25.49 19.30
N LEU A 24 7.03 24.36 18.60
CA LEU A 24 5.91 24.12 17.67
C LEU A 24 4.55 24.20 18.38
N CYS A 25 4.39 23.56 19.55
CA CYS A 25 3.15 23.64 20.32
C CYS A 25 2.83 25.07 20.78
N GLU A 26 3.85 25.84 21.18
CA GLU A 26 3.69 27.24 21.58
C GLU A 26 3.29 28.12 20.39
N GLU A 27 3.93 27.97 19.23
CA GLU A 27 3.57 28.71 18.02
C GLU A 27 2.18 28.30 17.50
N CYS A 28 1.74 27.06 17.74
CA CYS A 28 0.36 26.65 17.50
C CYS A 28 -0.66 27.30 18.45
N ARG A 29 -0.24 27.76 19.64
CA ARG A 29 -1.10 28.57 20.53
C ARG A 29 -1.13 30.04 20.12
N THR A 30 0.02 30.60 19.73
CA THR A 30 0.12 32.02 19.32
C THR A 30 -0.48 32.27 17.93
N GLY A 31 -0.47 31.25 17.06
CA GLY A 31 -1.00 31.33 15.70
C GLY A 31 0.01 31.80 14.65
N ASP A 32 1.31 31.74 14.93
CA ASP A 32 2.36 32.16 13.98
C ASP A 32 2.56 31.10 12.88
N LEU A 33 1.74 31.19 11.83
CA LEU A 33 1.80 30.30 10.67
C LEU A 33 3.18 30.28 9.99
N SER A 34 3.91 31.40 9.99
CA SER A 34 5.20 31.49 9.29
C SER A 34 6.27 30.67 10.00
N LYS A 35 6.30 30.72 11.33
CA LYS A 35 7.21 29.90 12.13
C LYS A 35 6.80 28.44 12.16
N VAL A 36 5.51 28.14 12.24
CA VAL A 36 5.02 26.76 12.16
C VAL A 36 5.40 26.13 10.82
N LYS A 37 5.27 26.86 9.70
CA LYS A 37 5.77 26.42 8.39
C LYS A 37 7.27 26.15 8.39
N HIS A 38 8.06 27.06 8.96
CA HIS A 38 9.52 26.88 9.05
C HIS A 38 9.90 25.63 9.88
N LEU A 39 9.25 25.43 11.03
CA LEU A 39 9.49 24.26 11.90
C LEU A 39 9.07 22.94 11.26
N VAL A 40 7.99 22.93 10.48
CA VAL A 40 7.47 21.72 9.83
C VAL A 40 8.20 21.40 8.52
N GLU A 41 8.49 22.41 7.69
CA GLU A 41 9.06 22.21 6.34
C GLU A 41 10.60 22.24 6.32
N THR A 42 11.25 22.96 7.24
CA THR A 42 12.71 23.10 7.26
C THR A 42 13.37 22.23 8.34
N GLU A 43 12.78 22.20 9.54
CA GLU A 43 13.33 21.47 10.69
C GLU A 43 12.70 20.09 10.90
N GLU A 44 11.74 19.70 10.05
CA GLU A 44 11.05 18.38 10.04
C GLU A 44 10.48 17.96 11.41
N VAL A 45 9.98 18.92 12.19
CA VAL A 45 9.45 18.64 13.53
C VAL A 45 8.19 17.76 13.44
N PRO A 46 8.07 16.67 14.21
CA PRO A 46 6.96 15.74 14.11
C PRO A 46 5.63 16.37 14.54
N ILE A 47 4.74 16.60 13.58
CA ILE A 47 3.43 17.28 13.78
C ILE A 47 2.40 16.44 14.53
N ASN A 48 2.60 15.12 14.65
CA ASN A 48 1.70 14.18 15.31
C ASN A 48 2.23 13.66 16.66
N ARG A 49 3.38 14.16 17.13
CA ARG A 49 3.89 13.87 18.48
C ARG A 49 2.96 14.51 19.52
N ARG A 50 2.95 13.93 20.72
CA ARG A 50 2.18 14.41 21.88
C ARG A 50 3.11 15.05 22.89
N ASP A 51 2.63 16.09 23.57
CA ASP A 51 3.33 16.68 24.72
C ASP A 51 2.99 15.93 26.02
N LYS A 52 3.51 16.43 27.15
CA LYS A 52 3.28 15.89 28.49
C LYS A 52 1.81 15.91 28.96
N TRP A 53 0.91 16.58 28.23
CA TRP A 53 -0.53 16.60 28.49
C TRP A 53 -1.29 15.81 27.43
N ASP A 54 -0.60 14.94 26.69
CA ASP A 54 -1.16 14.14 25.61
C ASP A 54 -1.78 15.00 24.48
N CYS A 55 -1.31 16.26 24.34
CA CYS A 55 -1.82 17.21 23.35
C CYS A 55 -0.99 17.18 22.06
N VAL A 56 -1.66 17.19 20.91
CA VAL A 56 -1.03 17.36 19.59
C VAL A 56 -1.03 18.84 19.14
N PRO A 57 -0.09 19.29 18.31
CA PRO A 57 -0.07 20.65 17.74
C PRO A 57 -1.41 21.09 17.13
N LEU A 58 -2.11 20.20 16.43
CA LEU A 58 -3.43 20.46 15.83
C LEU A 58 -4.50 20.83 16.86
N TYR A 59 -4.44 20.25 18.06
CA TYR A 59 -5.36 20.58 19.14
C TYR A 59 -5.20 22.03 19.58
N TYR A 60 -3.97 22.51 19.75
CA TYR A 60 -3.70 23.90 20.14
C TYR A 60 -4.17 24.90 19.09
N ALA A 61 -3.95 24.59 17.80
CA ALA A 61 -4.44 25.40 16.69
C ALA A 61 -5.97 25.47 16.66
N SER A 62 -6.64 24.33 16.92
CA SER A 62 -8.10 24.22 16.96
C SER A 62 -8.69 24.97 18.17
N LEU A 63 -8.07 24.82 19.34
CA LEU A 63 -8.45 25.46 20.60
C LEU A 63 -8.32 26.97 20.56
N CYS A 64 -7.24 27.46 19.97
CA CYS A 64 -6.97 28.90 19.89
C CYS A 64 -7.66 29.58 18.70
N GLY A 65 -8.35 28.82 17.84
CA GLY A 65 -9.14 29.37 16.75
C GLY A 65 -8.37 29.74 15.48
N HIS A 66 -7.16 29.22 15.31
CA HIS A 66 -6.28 29.58 14.20
C HIS A 66 -6.61 28.78 12.94
N ILE A 67 -7.65 29.17 12.22
CA ILE A 67 -8.18 28.40 11.07
C ILE A 67 -7.15 28.16 9.95
N ASP A 68 -6.33 29.16 9.62
CA ASP A 68 -5.29 29.04 8.59
C ASP A 68 -4.21 28.03 9.00
N LEU A 69 -3.93 27.97 10.31
CA LEU A 69 -3.00 27.01 10.90
C LEU A 69 -3.59 25.60 10.94
N VAL A 70 -4.88 25.46 11.27
CA VAL A 70 -5.61 24.19 11.23
C VAL A 70 -5.60 23.62 9.81
N ARG A 71 -5.91 24.44 8.80
CA ARG A 71 -5.85 24.01 7.39
C ARG A 71 -4.46 23.56 7.00
N TYR A 72 -3.43 24.33 7.37
CA TYR A 72 -2.05 23.99 7.08
C TYR A 72 -1.61 22.69 7.76
N LEU A 73 -1.89 22.51 9.05
CA LEU A 73 -1.52 21.29 9.78
C LEU A 73 -2.21 20.04 9.21
N LEU A 74 -3.48 20.15 8.82
CA LEU A 74 -4.20 19.07 8.13
C LEU A 74 -3.59 18.76 6.75
N GLU A 75 -3.22 19.79 5.98
CA GLU A 75 -2.49 19.63 4.70
C GLU A 75 -1.11 19.01 4.88
N ALA A 76 -0.42 19.32 6.00
CA ALA A 76 0.87 18.77 6.37
C ALA A 76 0.80 17.32 6.91
N GLY A 77 -0.41 16.77 7.10
CA GLY A 77 -0.62 15.37 7.51
C GLY A 77 -0.97 15.17 9.00
N ALA A 78 -1.46 16.20 9.68
CA ALA A 78 -1.92 16.08 11.06
C ALA A 78 -3.13 15.15 11.17
N HIS A 79 -3.14 14.25 12.16
CA HIS A 79 -4.20 13.28 12.37
C HIS A 79 -5.46 13.92 12.97
N CYS A 80 -6.60 13.78 12.29
CA CYS A 80 -7.92 14.24 12.74
C CYS A 80 -9.01 13.24 12.33
N ASP A 81 -8.82 11.97 12.70
CA ASP A 81 -9.77 10.92 12.36
C ASP A 81 -11.03 11.02 13.24
N PRO A 82 -12.25 11.04 12.66
CA PRO A 82 -13.48 10.95 13.44
C PRO A 82 -13.49 9.66 14.27
N ASN A 83 -13.95 9.74 15.52
CA ASN A 83 -13.97 8.63 16.49
C ASN A 83 -12.59 8.16 16.97
N THR A 84 -11.54 8.98 16.84
CA THR A 84 -10.27 8.78 17.59
C THR A 84 -10.21 9.76 18.75
N PHE A 85 -9.52 9.39 19.84
CA PHE A 85 -9.36 10.29 20.99
C PHE A 85 -8.78 11.64 20.55
N GLU A 86 -7.81 11.66 19.64
CA GLU A 86 -7.17 12.89 19.16
C GLU A 86 -8.10 13.73 18.28
N GLY A 87 -8.81 13.07 17.35
CA GLY A 87 -9.74 13.73 16.44
C GLY A 87 -10.95 14.32 17.17
N GLU A 88 -11.55 13.55 18.10
CA GLU A 88 -12.65 14.04 18.93
C GLU A 88 -12.20 15.20 19.84
N ARG A 89 -10.96 15.18 20.36
CA ARG A 89 -10.44 16.29 21.16
C ARG A 89 -10.21 17.56 20.35
N CYS A 90 -9.77 17.45 19.10
CA CYS A 90 -9.66 18.59 18.19
C CYS A 90 -11.04 19.14 17.79
N LEU A 91 -12.02 18.26 17.60
CA LEU A 91 -13.41 18.63 17.28
C LEU A 91 -14.13 19.28 18.47
N TYR A 92 -13.96 18.74 19.67
CA TYR A 92 -14.47 19.28 20.93
C TYR A 92 -13.78 20.60 21.27
N GLY A 93 -12.46 20.66 21.12
CA GLY A 93 -11.65 21.84 21.36
C GLY A 93 -11.79 22.94 20.32
N ALA A 94 -12.45 22.73 19.18
CA ALA A 94 -12.57 23.74 18.13
C ALA A 94 -13.28 25.01 18.64
N LEU A 95 -12.59 26.17 18.56
CA LEU A 95 -13.11 27.46 19.02
C LEU A 95 -14.38 27.89 18.29
N ASN A 96 -14.52 27.55 17.00
CA ASN A 96 -15.65 27.96 16.16
C ASN A 96 -16.16 26.81 15.26
N ASP A 97 -17.40 26.96 14.81
CA ASP A 97 -18.06 25.98 13.92
C ASP A 97 -17.36 25.89 12.56
N GLU A 98 -16.63 26.93 12.13
CA GLU A 98 -15.88 26.91 10.89
C GLU A 98 -14.72 25.92 10.93
N ILE A 99 -13.93 25.92 12.02
CA ILE A 99 -12.87 24.95 12.30
C ILE A 99 -13.46 23.56 12.45
N ARG A 100 -14.57 23.42 13.19
CA ARG A 100 -15.28 22.14 13.34
C ARG A 100 -15.72 21.58 11.99
N ASN A 101 -16.21 22.43 11.09
CA ASN A 101 -16.58 22.05 9.74
C ASN A 101 -15.36 21.66 8.89
N VAL A 102 -14.24 22.37 9.02
CA VAL A 102 -12.97 22.02 8.34
C VAL A 102 -12.47 20.65 8.81
N LEU A 103 -12.43 20.41 10.12
CA LEU A 103 -12.00 19.13 10.71
C LEU A 103 -12.93 17.98 10.29
N ARG A 104 -14.26 18.18 10.31
CA ARG A 104 -15.25 17.17 9.84
C ARG A 104 -15.19 16.92 8.33
N ALA A 105 -14.96 17.97 7.54
CA ALA A 105 -14.86 17.88 6.09
C ALA A 105 -13.56 17.21 5.65
N HIS A 106 -12.53 17.26 6.49
CA HIS A 106 -11.26 16.58 6.28
C HIS A 106 -11.39 15.07 6.54
N LYS A 107 -12.17 14.37 5.70
CA LYS A 107 -12.09 12.92 5.58
C LYS A 107 -10.69 12.59 5.09
N LEU A 108 -9.99 11.73 5.82
CA LEU A 108 -8.61 11.30 5.56
C LEU A 108 -8.49 10.43 4.29
N SER A 109 -8.96 10.92 3.14
CA SER A 109 -8.57 10.40 1.83
C SER A 109 -7.36 11.13 1.25
N LYS A 110 -6.80 12.12 1.98
CA LYS A 110 -5.67 12.93 1.53
C LYS A 110 -4.44 12.99 2.45
N ALA A 111 -4.50 12.51 3.70
CA ALA A 111 -3.32 12.48 4.58
C ALA A 111 -2.59 11.12 4.59
N ILE A 112 -2.83 10.25 3.60
CA ILE A 112 -1.92 9.14 3.24
C ILE A 112 -1.13 9.49 1.96
N ASP A 113 -1.27 10.70 1.41
CA ASP A 113 -0.50 11.12 0.23
C ASP A 113 0.68 12.03 0.62
N THR A 114 1.51 11.57 1.54
CA THR A 114 2.94 11.93 1.50
C THR A 114 3.52 11.22 0.27
N ALA A 115 3.25 11.74 -0.93
CA ALA A 115 3.66 11.19 -2.23
C ALA A 115 3.64 9.65 -2.26
N SER A 116 2.46 9.01 -2.40
CA SER A 116 2.24 7.55 -2.48
C SER A 116 3.52 6.72 -2.28
N ASP A 117 3.69 5.99 -1.17
CA ASP A 117 4.89 5.15 -0.90
C ASP A 117 5.38 4.34 -2.12
N TYR A 118 4.44 3.94 -2.98
CA TYR A 118 4.74 3.34 -4.26
C TYR A 118 5.54 4.23 -5.23
N ALA A 119 5.19 5.52 -5.36
CA ALA A 119 5.94 6.52 -6.10
C ALA A 119 7.33 6.75 -5.50
N LEU A 120 7.47 6.78 -4.16
CA LEU A 120 8.78 6.85 -3.50
C LEU A 120 9.60 5.59 -3.81
N PHE A 121 8.98 4.41 -3.76
CA PHE A 121 9.61 3.16 -4.14
C PHE A 121 10.09 3.17 -5.61
N THR A 122 9.23 3.52 -6.57
CA THR A 122 9.65 3.55 -7.98
C THR A 122 10.68 4.63 -8.26
N TYR A 123 10.64 5.76 -7.54
CA TYR A 123 11.69 6.76 -7.57
C TYR A 123 13.00 6.25 -6.99
N ALA A 124 12.98 5.48 -5.88
CA ALA A 124 14.16 4.86 -5.28
C ALA A 124 14.82 3.85 -6.22
N LEU A 125 14.02 3.06 -6.97
CA LEU A 125 14.53 2.18 -8.01
C LEU A 125 15.29 2.93 -9.12
N TRP A 126 14.89 4.17 -9.42
CA TRP A 126 15.54 5.01 -10.44
C TRP A 126 16.73 5.82 -9.89
N SER A 127 16.60 6.38 -8.68
CA SER A 127 17.58 7.29 -8.08
C SER A 127 18.77 6.55 -7.46
N THR A 128 18.49 5.44 -6.78
CA THR A 128 19.46 4.54 -6.11
C THR A 128 19.37 3.12 -6.66
N PRO A 129 19.58 2.91 -7.97
CA PRO A 129 19.34 1.63 -8.62
C PRO A 129 20.27 0.51 -8.11
N GLN A 130 21.46 0.84 -7.60
CA GLN A 130 22.44 -0.16 -7.15
C GLN A 130 21.95 -0.96 -5.93
N ASP A 131 21.18 -0.32 -5.05
CA ASP A 131 20.67 -0.95 -3.82
C ASP A 131 19.44 -1.85 -4.09
N HIS A 132 18.87 -1.74 -5.29
CA HIS A 132 17.58 -2.29 -5.65
C HIS A 132 17.62 -3.41 -6.71
N CYS A 133 18.78 -4.06 -6.89
CA CYS A 133 18.97 -5.21 -7.79
C CYS A 133 18.64 -4.91 -9.27
N PRO A 134 19.41 -4.05 -9.94
CA PRO A 134 19.21 -3.78 -11.36
C PRO A 134 19.69 -4.97 -12.19
N ASP A 135 18.92 -5.33 -13.21
CA ASP A 135 19.13 -6.52 -14.06
C ASP A 135 19.62 -6.17 -15.47
N ILE A 136 19.58 -4.89 -15.85
CA ILE A 136 20.07 -4.36 -17.12
C ILE A 136 20.72 -2.98 -16.91
N SER A 137 21.70 -2.65 -17.76
CA SER A 137 22.36 -1.34 -17.74
C SER A 137 22.54 -0.78 -19.15
N PHE A 138 22.25 0.50 -19.33
CA PHE A 138 22.52 1.23 -20.57
C PHE A 138 23.81 2.00 -20.45
N TYR A 139 24.60 2.10 -21.50
CA TYR A 139 25.76 2.98 -21.50
C TYR A 139 25.88 3.76 -22.79
N LEU A 140 26.43 4.97 -22.70
CA LEU A 140 26.67 5.87 -23.83
C LEU A 140 28.12 5.69 -24.33
N PRO A 141 28.36 5.02 -25.47
CA PRO A 141 29.72 4.69 -25.94
C PRO A 141 30.54 5.92 -26.32
N HIS A 142 29.87 7.01 -26.71
CA HIS A 142 30.48 8.25 -27.19
C HIS A 142 30.49 9.35 -26.13
N SER A 143 30.17 9.03 -24.88
CA SER A 143 30.17 10.02 -23.80
C SER A 143 31.61 10.41 -23.43
N PRO A 144 31.92 11.71 -23.29
CA PRO A 144 33.21 12.16 -22.76
C PRO A 144 33.35 11.93 -21.24
N LEU A 145 32.28 11.51 -20.57
CA LEU A 145 32.24 11.23 -19.13
C LEU A 145 32.86 9.85 -18.81
N PRO A 146 33.38 9.67 -17.58
CA PRO A 146 33.87 8.36 -17.15
C PRO A 146 32.77 7.30 -17.22
N PRO A 147 33.13 6.01 -17.44
CA PRO A 147 32.19 4.92 -17.66
C PRO A 147 31.20 4.72 -16.50
N SER A 148 31.57 5.09 -15.28
CA SER A 148 30.69 5.09 -14.10
C SER A 148 29.55 6.11 -14.21
N SER A 149 29.81 7.26 -14.82
CA SER A 149 28.84 8.35 -15.00
C SER A 149 28.09 8.26 -16.33
N SER A 150 28.55 7.40 -17.25
CA SER A 150 27.89 7.14 -18.53
C SER A 150 27.10 5.82 -18.55
N THR A 151 26.98 5.13 -17.41
CA THR A 151 26.20 3.89 -17.26
C THR A 151 24.94 4.14 -16.43
N PHE A 152 23.80 3.66 -16.91
CA PHE A 152 22.46 3.85 -16.36
C PHE A 152 21.83 2.48 -16.10
N PRO A 153 21.96 1.93 -14.88
CA PRO A 153 21.27 0.70 -14.48
C PRO A 153 19.74 0.90 -14.45
N ALA A 154 19.00 -0.16 -14.74
CA ALA A 154 17.54 -0.20 -14.79
C ALA A 154 17.01 -1.63 -14.54
N HIS A 155 15.68 -1.77 -14.57
CA HIS A 155 14.94 -2.99 -14.27
C HIS A 155 14.10 -3.43 -15.48
N ARG A 156 14.33 -4.64 -16.01
CA ARG A 156 13.63 -5.18 -17.19
C ARG A 156 12.12 -5.22 -16.98
N ALA A 157 11.67 -5.58 -15.78
CA ALA A 157 10.25 -5.60 -15.40
C ALA A 157 9.52 -4.27 -15.67
N ILE A 158 10.16 -3.14 -15.35
CA ILE A 158 9.58 -1.80 -15.56
C ILE A 158 9.71 -1.39 -17.04
N LEU A 159 10.85 -1.66 -17.67
CA LEU A 159 11.05 -1.30 -19.07
C LEU A 159 10.09 -2.05 -20.01
N ALA A 160 9.94 -3.36 -19.80
CA ALA A 160 9.08 -4.23 -20.60
C ALA A 160 7.60 -3.85 -20.47
N THR A 161 7.16 -3.43 -19.28
CA THR A 161 5.76 -3.03 -19.02
C THR A 161 5.45 -1.61 -19.46
N ARG A 162 6.45 -0.73 -19.57
CA ARG A 162 6.22 0.69 -19.85
C ARG A 162 6.44 1.06 -21.30
N SER A 163 7.06 0.19 -22.10
CA SER A 163 7.31 0.48 -23.51
C SER A 163 7.38 -0.76 -24.39
N PRO A 164 6.62 -0.77 -25.52
CA PRO A 164 6.68 -1.87 -26.48
C PRO A 164 8.05 -2.00 -27.14
N PHE A 165 8.79 -0.89 -27.28
CA PHE A 165 10.15 -0.92 -27.79
C PHE A 165 11.06 -1.73 -26.87
N PHE A 166 11.00 -1.48 -25.56
CA PHE A 166 11.82 -2.21 -24.61
C PHE A 166 11.42 -3.68 -24.55
N LEU A 167 10.11 -3.98 -24.47
CA LEU A 167 9.60 -5.36 -24.51
C LEU A 167 10.18 -6.16 -25.70
N LEU A 168 10.04 -5.64 -26.92
CA LEU A 168 10.54 -6.28 -28.13
C LEU A 168 12.06 -6.50 -28.08
N ASN A 169 12.79 -5.48 -27.66
CA ASN A 169 14.24 -5.55 -27.65
C ASN A 169 14.76 -6.49 -26.57
N LEU A 170 14.11 -6.58 -25.41
CA LEU A 170 14.42 -7.50 -24.33
C LEU A 170 14.21 -8.97 -24.71
N LEU A 171 13.28 -9.24 -25.63
CA LEU A 171 13.01 -10.58 -26.18
C LEU A 171 13.93 -10.97 -27.32
N THR A 172 14.41 -9.98 -28.08
CA THR A 172 15.22 -10.18 -29.27
C THR A 172 16.69 -9.88 -28.98
N ARG A 173 17.13 -8.67 -29.32
CA ARG A 173 18.52 -8.22 -29.32
C ARG A 173 19.16 -8.15 -27.95
N TRP A 174 18.37 -8.02 -26.89
CA TRP A 174 18.81 -7.91 -25.50
C TRP A 174 18.48 -9.15 -24.66
N ASN A 175 18.20 -10.26 -25.33
CA ASN A 175 18.06 -11.56 -24.68
C ASN A 175 19.46 -12.11 -24.32
N GLY A 176 19.58 -12.76 -23.16
CA GLY A 176 20.80 -13.45 -22.73
C GLY A 176 21.86 -12.62 -21.97
N SER A 177 22.93 -13.31 -21.55
CA SER A 177 23.86 -12.80 -20.53
C SER A 177 24.85 -11.75 -20.98
N ALA A 178 25.31 -11.83 -22.22
CA ALA A 178 26.17 -10.81 -22.83
C ALA A 178 25.43 -9.46 -23.03
N SER A 179 24.10 -9.49 -23.01
CA SER A 179 23.23 -8.37 -23.37
C SER A 179 22.75 -7.52 -22.18
N ARG A 180 23.19 -7.83 -20.94
CA ARG A 180 22.84 -7.03 -19.74
C ARG A 180 23.53 -5.66 -19.69
N ARG A 181 24.46 -5.39 -20.61
CA ARG A 181 25.04 -4.06 -20.85
C ARG A 181 24.73 -3.63 -22.28
N VAL A 182 23.79 -2.71 -22.42
CA VAL A 182 23.28 -2.25 -23.71
C VAL A 182 23.94 -0.94 -24.11
N PRO A 183 24.67 -0.90 -25.25
CA PRO A 183 25.12 0.35 -25.81
C PRO A 183 23.93 1.14 -26.36
N VAL A 184 23.91 2.44 -26.07
CA VAL A 184 23.04 3.42 -26.74
C VAL A 184 23.92 4.20 -27.72
N PRO A 185 24.07 3.74 -28.98
CA PRO A 185 25.11 4.24 -29.89
C PRO A 185 24.79 5.61 -30.51
N HIS A 186 23.61 6.18 -30.25
CA HIS A 186 23.17 7.37 -30.95
C HIS A 186 23.87 8.62 -30.42
N HIS A 187 24.66 9.28 -31.28
CA HIS A 187 25.50 10.45 -30.96
C HIS A 187 24.72 11.67 -30.43
N ARG A 188 23.42 11.76 -30.70
CA ARG A 188 22.54 12.83 -30.16
C ARG A 188 21.90 12.50 -28.81
N VAL A 189 22.17 11.32 -28.25
CA VAL A 189 21.61 10.96 -26.94
C VAL A 189 22.58 11.39 -25.85
N HIS A 190 22.16 12.38 -25.08
CA HIS A 190 22.89 12.89 -23.93
C HIS A 190 22.53 12.11 -22.65
N ALA A 191 23.43 12.15 -21.67
CA ALA A 191 23.22 11.56 -20.35
C ALA A 191 21.95 12.09 -19.67
N GLN A 192 21.71 13.40 -19.74
CA GLN A 192 20.53 14.05 -19.16
C GLN A 192 19.22 13.55 -19.79
N THR A 193 19.15 13.49 -21.13
CA THR A 193 17.93 13.08 -21.84
C THR A 193 17.62 11.59 -21.62
N LEU A 194 18.65 10.75 -21.54
CA LEU A 194 18.50 9.35 -21.18
C LEU A 194 18.01 9.19 -19.73
N ARG A 195 18.60 9.92 -18.78
CA ARG A 195 18.19 9.91 -17.37
C ARG A 195 16.75 10.39 -17.18
N ALA A 196 16.37 11.46 -17.88
CA ALA A 196 15.01 12.01 -17.91
C ALA A 196 13.99 11.03 -18.51
N THR A 197 14.39 10.31 -19.54
CA THR A 197 13.55 9.28 -20.16
C THR A 197 13.32 8.10 -19.20
N LEU A 198 14.38 7.63 -18.54
CA LEU A 198 14.26 6.60 -17.53
C LEU A 198 13.39 7.09 -16.36
N LEU A 199 13.56 8.33 -15.88
CA LEU A 199 12.71 8.89 -14.82
C LEU A 199 11.22 8.73 -15.16
N TYR A 200 10.82 9.14 -16.38
CA TYR A 200 9.44 9.03 -16.83
C TYR A 200 8.91 7.58 -16.85
N LEU A 201 9.75 6.60 -17.19
CA LEU A 201 9.34 5.20 -17.18
C LEU A 201 8.99 4.71 -15.77
N TYR A 202 9.71 5.17 -14.75
CA TYR A 202 9.52 4.76 -13.35
C TYR A 202 8.46 5.57 -12.61
N THR A 203 8.39 6.88 -12.83
CA THR A 203 7.54 7.78 -12.05
C THR A 203 6.33 8.29 -12.82
N GLY A 204 6.32 8.15 -14.15
CA GLY A 204 5.33 8.79 -15.02
C GLY A 204 5.51 10.32 -15.15
N GLN A 205 6.51 10.89 -14.48
CA GLN A 205 6.78 12.33 -14.48
C GLN A 205 7.85 12.69 -15.52
N ALA A 206 7.58 13.73 -16.31
CA ALA A 206 8.58 14.28 -17.23
C ALA A 206 9.58 15.15 -16.45
N ALA A 207 10.87 14.94 -16.72
CA ALA A 207 11.95 15.71 -16.09
C ALA A 207 11.90 17.19 -16.51
N ARG A 208 12.20 18.09 -15.57
CA ARG A 208 12.18 19.54 -15.77
C ARG A 208 13.57 20.16 -15.95
N ASP A 209 14.61 19.41 -15.59
CA ASP A 209 16.00 19.81 -15.58
C ASP A 209 16.71 19.57 -16.93
N VAL A 210 15.98 19.17 -17.96
CA VAL A 210 16.52 19.01 -19.32
C VAL A 210 16.70 20.39 -19.96
N PRO A 211 17.93 20.77 -20.37
CA PRO A 211 18.18 22.05 -21.02
C PRO A 211 17.36 22.22 -22.31
N GLN A 212 16.94 23.46 -22.61
CA GLN A 212 16.13 23.77 -23.80
C GLN A 212 16.79 23.29 -25.10
N GLU A 213 18.12 23.40 -25.20
CA GLU A 213 18.92 22.95 -26.34
C GLU A 213 18.81 21.44 -26.59
N GLN A 214 18.50 20.65 -25.55
CA GLN A 214 18.43 19.19 -25.62
C GLN A 214 16.99 18.67 -25.76
N LEU A 215 15.97 19.54 -25.74
CA LEU A 215 14.57 19.11 -25.83
C LEU A 215 14.23 18.47 -27.18
N GLU A 216 14.79 18.96 -28.29
CA GLU A 216 14.58 18.38 -29.62
C GLU A 216 15.18 16.97 -29.72
N ASP A 217 16.39 16.79 -29.18
CA ASP A 217 17.06 15.48 -29.12
C ASP A 217 16.33 14.52 -28.19
N TRP A 218 15.79 15.02 -27.07
CA TRP A 218 14.95 14.24 -26.17
C TRP A 218 13.66 13.79 -26.85
N MET A 219 12.96 14.69 -27.56
CA MET A 219 11.78 14.33 -28.35
C MET A 219 12.10 13.28 -29.41
N PHE A 220 13.25 13.41 -30.10
CA PHE A 220 13.69 12.41 -31.07
C PHE A 220 13.89 11.04 -30.41
N LEU A 221 14.57 10.99 -29.26
CA LEU A 221 14.73 9.76 -28.48
C LEU A 221 13.38 9.13 -28.10
N CYS A 222 12.43 9.93 -27.63
CA CYS A 222 11.09 9.47 -27.27
C CYS A 222 10.37 8.82 -28.45
N LYS A 223 10.44 9.41 -29.64
CA LYS A 223 9.86 8.85 -30.87
C LYS A 223 10.54 7.55 -31.29
N GLN A 224 11.88 7.47 -31.19
CA GLN A 224 12.65 6.25 -31.49
C GLN A 224 12.25 5.10 -30.58
N TRP A 225 12.08 5.37 -29.29
CA TRP A 225 11.70 4.38 -28.28
C TRP A 225 10.18 4.18 -28.16
N LYS A 226 9.41 4.72 -29.12
CA LYS A 226 7.95 4.57 -29.23
C LYS A 226 7.18 5.06 -27.99
N MET A 227 7.72 6.05 -27.27
CA MET A 227 7.07 6.68 -26.12
C MET A 227 6.31 7.93 -26.60
N MET A 228 5.18 7.71 -27.26
CA MET A 228 4.40 8.79 -27.90
C MET A 228 3.89 9.80 -26.88
N GLU A 229 3.40 9.35 -25.72
CA GLU A 229 2.92 10.25 -24.66
C GLU A 229 4.01 11.20 -24.14
N LEU A 230 5.23 10.70 -23.93
CA LEU A 230 6.36 11.53 -23.51
C LEU A 230 6.79 12.46 -24.65
N SER A 231 6.78 11.99 -25.90
CA SER A 231 7.06 12.83 -27.06
C SER A 231 6.11 14.02 -27.14
N ASP A 232 4.81 13.83 -26.89
CA ASP A 232 3.82 14.90 -26.90
C ASP A 232 4.05 15.91 -25.78
N ILE A 233 4.44 15.44 -24.59
CA ILE A 233 4.80 16.31 -23.45
C ILE A 233 6.03 17.15 -23.80
N VAL A 234 7.09 16.54 -24.32
CA VAL A 234 8.31 17.28 -24.71
C VAL A 234 8.01 18.28 -25.83
N GLN A 235 7.14 17.94 -26.77
CA GLN A 235 6.70 18.88 -27.81
C GLN A 235 5.98 20.10 -27.21
N GLN A 236 5.15 19.90 -26.18
CA GLN A 236 4.52 21.01 -25.46
C GLN A 236 5.54 21.85 -24.67
N MET A 237 6.58 21.23 -24.11
CA MET A 237 7.68 21.93 -23.44
C MET A 237 8.46 22.81 -24.41
N ILE A 238 8.76 22.32 -25.63
CA ILE A 238 9.41 23.08 -26.69
C ILE A 238 8.57 24.29 -27.08
N ALA A 239 7.26 24.09 -27.31
CA ALA A 239 6.35 25.18 -27.66
C ALA A 239 6.25 26.23 -26.55
N ALA A 240 6.20 25.81 -25.28
CA ALA A 240 6.15 26.72 -24.14
C ALA A 240 7.44 27.55 -23.98
N ALA A 241 8.60 26.98 -24.31
CA ALA A 241 9.89 27.66 -24.23
C ALA A 241 10.09 28.74 -25.32
N GLN A 242 9.28 28.72 -26.40
CA GLN A 242 9.34 29.70 -27.49
C GLN A 242 8.46 30.94 -27.23
N ASP A 243 7.47 30.86 -26.33
CA ASP A 243 6.54 31.96 -26.03
C ASP A 243 6.80 32.61 -24.66
N GLU A 244 7.53 33.74 -24.59
CA GLU A 244 7.83 34.47 -23.34
C GLU A 244 6.58 34.92 -22.54
N ARG A 245 5.47 35.18 -23.25
CA ARG A 245 4.18 35.61 -22.66
C ARG A 245 3.44 34.44 -21.99
N VAL A 246 3.62 33.25 -22.55
CA VAL A 246 3.11 31.99 -22.03
C VAL A 246 4.02 31.52 -20.90
N ALA A 247 5.33 31.71 -20.96
CA ALA A 247 6.28 31.35 -19.90
C ALA A 247 5.90 31.96 -18.53
N ARG A 248 5.48 33.25 -18.46
CA ARG A 248 5.04 33.89 -17.19
C ARG A 248 3.64 33.50 -16.73
N SER A 249 2.75 33.11 -17.66
CA SER A 249 1.35 32.75 -17.36
C SER A 249 1.18 31.23 -17.10
N LYS A 250 1.95 30.39 -17.78
CA LYS A 250 2.09 28.93 -17.57
C LYS A 250 2.97 28.61 -16.36
N MET A 251 4.04 29.35 -16.05
CA MET A 251 4.81 29.11 -14.81
C MET A 251 3.92 29.20 -13.55
N ALA A 252 2.87 30.04 -13.60
CA ALA A 252 1.93 30.22 -12.50
C ALA A 252 0.67 29.32 -12.59
N ARG A 253 0.43 28.61 -13.70
CA ARG A 253 -0.76 27.75 -13.89
C ARG A 253 -0.48 26.30 -14.28
N GLU A 254 0.71 25.96 -14.75
CA GLU A 254 1.06 24.59 -15.11
C GLU A 254 1.56 23.79 -13.92
N VAL A 255 0.59 23.53 -13.05
CA VAL A 255 0.33 22.25 -12.38
C VAL A 255 0.12 21.12 -13.42
N VAL A 256 0.81 21.14 -14.58
CA VAL A 256 0.59 20.16 -15.64
C VAL A 256 1.23 18.85 -15.24
N MET A 257 0.36 18.05 -14.64
CA MET A 257 0.39 16.61 -14.51
C MET A 257 1.58 16.10 -13.69
N MET A 258 1.41 16.07 -12.37
CA MET A 258 1.60 14.77 -11.73
C MET A 258 0.69 13.78 -12.48
N ARG A 259 1.20 13.19 -13.55
CA ARG A 259 0.49 12.12 -14.24
C ARG A 259 0.64 10.90 -13.34
N ASP A 260 -0.52 10.42 -13.00
CA ASP A 260 -0.82 9.54 -11.88
C ASP A 260 0.14 8.34 -11.87
N ILE A 261 0.86 8.15 -10.77
CA ILE A 261 1.61 6.92 -10.47
C ILE A 261 0.76 5.66 -10.74
N LYS A 262 -0.58 5.81 -10.72
CA LYS A 262 -1.58 4.82 -11.14
C LYS A 262 -1.36 4.26 -12.55
N GLY A 263 -0.78 5.02 -13.48
CA GLY A 263 -0.41 4.53 -14.82
C GLY A 263 0.70 3.48 -14.75
N VAL A 264 1.76 3.76 -13.97
CA VAL A 264 2.85 2.81 -13.73
C VAL A 264 2.32 1.58 -12.97
N GLN A 265 1.54 1.78 -11.90
CA GLN A 265 0.91 0.69 -11.15
C GLN A 265 0.02 -0.20 -12.03
N LYS A 266 -0.70 0.40 -12.98
CA LYS A 266 -1.56 -0.33 -13.92
C LYS A 266 -0.73 -1.22 -14.86
N ASP A 267 0.33 -0.68 -15.43
CA ASP A 267 1.19 -1.40 -16.36
C ASP A 267 1.96 -2.53 -15.65
N VAL A 268 2.47 -2.27 -14.44
CA VAL A 268 3.11 -3.29 -13.59
C VAL A 268 2.08 -4.33 -13.10
N GLY A 269 0.84 -3.92 -12.83
CA GLY A 269 -0.26 -4.81 -12.48
C GLY A 269 -0.60 -5.82 -13.59
N ALA A 270 -0.44 -5.44 -14.86
CA ALA A 270 -0.60 -6.37 -15.99
C ALA A 270 0.47 -7.47 -15.96
N LEU A 271 1.73 -7.12 -15.66
CA LEU A 271 2.81 -8.10 -15.47
C LEU A 271 2.51 -9.04 -14.29
N LEU A 272 2.10 -8.47 -13.15
CA LEU A 272 1.72 -9.25 -11.97
C LEU A 272 0.61 -10.26 -12.28
N TRP A 273 -0.41 -9.86 -13.04
CA TRP A 273 -1.50 -10.77 -13.40
C TRP A 273 -0.98 -12.03 -14.08
N TRP A 274 -0.04 -11.88 -15.01
CA TRP A 274 0.60 -13.00 -15.69
C TRP A 274 1.51 -13.81 -14.76
N ILE A 275 2.17 -13.19 -13.79
CA ILE A 275 2.91 -13.92 -12.74
C ILE A 275 1.97 -14.86 -11.99
N LEU A 276 0.80 -14.35 -11.57
CA LEU A 276 -0.16 -15.09 -10.76
C LEU A 276 -0.87 -16.22 -11.52
N HIS A 277 -1.17 -16.03 -12.81
CA HIS A 277 -2.03 -16.95 -13.57
C HIS A 277 -1.29 -17.72 -14.67
N GLY A 278 -0.20 -17.16 -15.20
CA GLY A 278 0.63 -17.75 -16.25
C GLY A 278 1.99 -18.28 -15.77
N GLY A 279 2.36 -18.02 -14.51
CA GLY A 279 3.66 -18.37 -13.94
C GLY A 279 3.97 -19.87 -13.95
N GLU A 280 3.00 -20.73 -13.60
CA GLU A 280 3.22 -22.18 -13.61
C GLU A 280 3.46 -22.73 -15.03
N ARG A 281 2.74 -22.19 -16.03
CA ARG A 281 2.99 -22.54 -17.44
C ARG A 281 4.37 -22.07 -17.89
N TRP A 282 4.76 -20.86 -17.48
CA TRP A 282 6.09 -20.32 -17.74
C TRP A 282 7.20 -21.20 -17.14
N LEU A 283 6.98 -21.80 -15.97
CA LEU A 283 7.93 -22.70 -15.31
C LEU A 283 8.00 -24.11 -15.94
N GLN A 284 6.86 -24.64 -16.43
CA GLN A 284 6.77 -25.98 -16.99
C GLN A 284 7.29 -26.07 -18.43
N GLU A 285 7.21 -24.99 -19.20
CA GLU A 285 7.66 -24.97 -20.58
C GLU A 285 9.17 -24.66 -20.65
N GLU A 286 10.01 -25.68 -20.91
CA GLU A 286 11.44 -25.50 -21.25
C GLU A 286 11.67 -24.70 -22.57
N TRP A 287 10.59 -24.33 -23.26
CA TRP A 287 10.52 -23.88 -24.66
C TRP A 287 11.03 -22.45 -24.95
N TRP A 288 11.41 -21.67 -23.92
CA TRP A 288 11.82 -20.25 -24.08
C TRP A 288 13.33 -20.02 -24.20
N ARG A 289 14.15 -21.08 -24.13
CA ARG A 289 15.56 -21.00 -24.49
C ARG A 289 15.70 -20.89 -26.02
N VAL A 290 15.65 -19.66 -26.50
CA VAL A 290 16.31 -19.14 -27.71
C VAL A 290 15.57 -19.27 -29.07
N GLU A 291 14.81 -20.32 -29.38
CA GLU A 291 14.32 -20.53 -30.78
C GLU A 291 12.92 -19.97 -31.08
N LYS A 292 11.96 -20.01 -30.15
CA LYS A 292 10.58 -19.57 -30.42
C LYS A 292 10.39 -18.04 -30.38
N ALA A 293 11.22 -17.33 -29.60
CA ALA A 293 11.21 -15.86 -29.57
C ALA A 293 11.56 -15.27 -30.96
N SER A 294 12.44 -15.94 -31.72
CA SER A 294 12.74 -15.53 -33.10
C SER A 294 11.61 -15.82 -34.10
N GLU A 295 10.88 -16.92 -33.96
CA GLU A 295 9.72 -17.23 -34.83
C GLU A 295 8.52 -16.33 -34.52
N ILE A 296 8.25 -16.08 -33.24
CA ILE A 296 7.23 -15.14 -32.76
C ILE A 296 7.50 -13.75 -33.37
N VAL A 297 8.75 -13.30 -33.37
CA VAL A 297 9.18 -11.99 -33.90
C VAL A 297 9.13 -11.91 -35.44
N GLN A 298 9.28 -13.02 -36.17
CA GLN A 298 9.20 -13.02 -37.64
C GLN A 298 7.79 -12.73 -38.20
N GLY A 299 6.74 -12.89 -37.38
CA GLY A 299 5.36 -12.53 -37.71
C GLY A 299 4.81 -11.33 -36.92
N TRP A 300 5.65 -10.58 -36.21
CA TRP A 300 5.20 -9.54 -35.29
C TRP A 300 4.83 -8.22 -35.97
N ASP A 301 3.60 -7.78 -35.71
CA ASP A 301 3.11 -6.46 -36.07
C ASP A 301 3.25 -5.49 -34.89
N VAL A 302 4.12 -4.48 -35.07
CA VAL A 302 4.34 -3.41 -34.09
C VAL A 302 3.04 -2.63 -33.80
N ALA A 303 2.15 -2.50 -34.79
CA ALA A 303 0.84 -1.88 -34.58
C ALA A 303 0.00 -2.72 -33.61
N ARG A 304 0.01 -4.05 -33.75
CA ARG A 304 -0.69 -4.99 -32.86
C ARG A 304 -0.12 -5.00 -31.44
N THR A 305 1.20 -4.85 -31.27
CA THR A 305 1.81 -4.68 -29.94
C THR A 305 1.40 -3.35 -29.31
N ILE A 306 1.36 -2.26 -30.08
CA ILE A 306 0.91 -0.94 -29.62
C ILE A 306 -0.59 -0.96 -29.29
N GLU A 307 -1.43 -1.60 -30.11
CA GLU A 307 -2.84 -1.85 -29.85
C GLU A 307 -3.06 -2.70 -28.60
N MET A 308 -2.18 -3.66 -28.31
CA MET A 308 -2.22 -4.44 -27.08
C MET A 308 -1.89 -3.58 -25.85
N PHE A 309 -0.85 -2.75 -25.89
CA PHE A 309 -0.60 -1.75 -24.83
C PHE A 309 -1.77 -0.76 -24.70
N ALA A 310 -2.42 -0.41 -25.81
CA ALA A 310 -3.63 0.40 -25.82
C ALA A 310 -4.86 -0.36 -25.27
N GLY A 311 -4.97 -1.68 -25.46
CA GLY A 311 -6.03 -2.55 -24.95
C GLY A 311 -5.87 -2.91 -23.46
N PHE A 312 -4.63 -3.05 -22.98
CA PHE A 312 -4.34 -3.00 -21.54
C PHE A 312 -4.75 -1.64 -20.95
N LYS A 313 -4.63 -0.56 -21.74
CA LYS A 313 -5.15 0.76 -21.39
C LYS A 313 -6.68 0.85 -21.48
N ASP A 314 -7.33 0.18 -22.44
CA ASP A 314 -8.77 0.20 -22.69
C ASP A 314 -9.53 -0.99 -22.10
N ARG A 315 -9.95 -0.81 -20.84
CA ARG A 315 -11.23 -1.27 -20.26
C ARG A 315 -11.61 -2.77 -20.26
N THR A 316 -10.99 -3.70 -20.97
CA THR A 316 -11.45 -5.11 -21.01
C THR A 316 -10.83 -6.02 -19.94
N ILE A 317 -9.54 -5.89 -19.63
CA ILE A 317 -8.92 -6.69 -18.55
C ILE A 317 -9.28 -6.12 -17.16
N ILE A 318 -9.50 -4.80 -17.08
CA ILE A 318 -9.85 -4.11 -15.82
C ILE A 318 -11.35 -4.20 -15.49
N ARG A 319 -12.25 -4.38 -16.47
CA ARG A 319 -13.68 -4.62 -16.17
C ARG A 319 -13.94 -5.88 -15.36
N LEU A 320 -13.01 -6.83 -15.37
CA LEU A 320 -13.06 -8.04 -14.53
C LEU A 320 -12.64 -7.77 -13.07
N TRP A 321 -12.15 -6.57 -12.74
CA TRP A 321 -11.58 -6.21 -11.43
C TRP A 321 -12.23 -4.95 -10.85
N GLY A 322 -13.54 -5.03 -10.59
CA GLY A 322 -14.25 -4.19 -9.61
C GLY A 322 -15.20 -3.13 -10.17
N GLN A 323 -16.49 -3.50 -10.32
CA GLN A 323 -17.68 -2.91 -9.66
C GLN A 323 -18.97 -3.07 -10.49
N ASP A 324 -20.02 -3.58 -9.83
CA ASP A 324 -21.41 -3.46 -10.24
C ASP A 324 -22.00 -2.08 -9.86
N GLY A 325 -22.40 -1.31 -10.88
CA GLY A 325 -23.59 -0.42 -10.98
C GLY A 325 -23.65 0.96 -10.28
N PRO A 326 -24.57 1.89 -10.69
CA PRO A 326 -25.21 2.09 -12.01
C PRO A 326 -25.35 3.58 -12.47
N SER A 327 -25.95 3.76 -13.68
CA SER A 327 -26.57 4.97 -14.30
C SER A 327 -25.65 6.17 -14.68
N GLU A 328 -25.74 6.84 -15.84
CA GLU A 328 -26.83 7.03 -16.82
C GLU A 328 -26.33 7.66 -18.16
N GLY A 329 -26.97 7.37 -19.31
CA GLY A 329 -27.11 8.29 -20.46
C GLY A 329 -26.09 8.27 -21.63
N GLY A 330 -26.43 7.62 -22.75
CA GLY A 330 -25.89 7.98 -24.08
C GLY A 330 -25.71 6.83 -25.09
N ASN A 331 -26.69 6.66 -25.98
CA ASN A 331 -26.82 5.65 -27.05
C ASN A 331 -25.60 5.41 -27.96
N ALA A 332 -25.27 4.14 -28.21
CA ALA A 332 -25.05 3.60 -29.56
C ALA A 332 -25.17 2.06 -29.56
N GLN A 333 -26.15 1.55 -30.29
CA GLN A 333 -26.37 0.12 -30.56
C GLN A 333 -25.27 -0.46 -31.46
N LEU A 334 -24.89 -1.71 -31.22
CA LEU A 334 -24.97 -2.79 -32.22
C LEU A 334 -24.50 -4.15 -31.66
N GLY A 335 -25.32 -5.18 -31.87
CA GLY A 335 -24.85 -6.56 -32.05
C GLY A 335 -24.99 -7.51 -30.87
N GLY A 336 -26.12 -8.19 -30.77
CA GLY A 336 -26.48 -9.11 -29.70
C GLY A 336 -25.55 -10.30 -29.42
N ALA A 337 -25.48 -10.67 -28.15
CA ALA A 337 -25.41 -12.06 -27.70
C ALA A 337 -26.11 -12.17 -26.34
N LYS A 338 -27.18 -12.95 -26.32
CA LYS A 338 -28.00 -13.32 -25.17
C LYS A 338 -27.36 -14.58 -24.57
N LEU A 339 -26.98 -14.62 -23.28
CA LEU A 339 -26.86 -15.89 -22.54
C LEU A 339 -26.76 -15.69 -21.01
N TRP A 340 -27.81 -16.22 -20.37
CA TRP A 340 -28.05 -16.68 -19.00
C TRP A 340 -28.00 -15.75 -17.76
N ALA A 341 -29.14 -15.76 -17.07
CA ALA A 341 -29.36 -15.38 -15.67
C ALA A 341 -29.27 -16.63 -14.76
N GLY A 342 -28.76 -16.48 -13.52
CA GLY A 342 -28.96 -17.44 -12.44
C GLY A 342 -27.74 -17.68 -11.53
N ASP A 343 -27.84 -17.11 -10.31
CA ASP A 343 -27.26 -17.49 -9.00
C ASP A 343 -25.74 -17.36 -8.68
N ALA A 344 -25.51 -16.66 -7.54
CA ALA A 344 -24.39 -16.61 -6.58
C ALA A 344 -22.95 -16.25 -7.04
N PRO A 345 -22.26 -15.27 -6.39
CA PRO A 345 -20.97 -14.76 -6.85
C PRO A 345 -19.79 -15.57 -6.30
N THR A 346 -19.21 -16.49 -7.08
CA THR A 346 -17.89 -17.11 -6.76
C THR A 346 -16.98 -17.42 -7.96
N LYS A 347 -17.26 -16.92 -9.16
CA LYS A 347 -16.41 -17.18 -10.34
C LYS A 347 -16.33 -15.94 -11.21
N ASN A 348 -15.19 -15.26 -11.20
CA ASN A 348 -14.76 -14.39 -12.30
C ASN A 348 -13.22 -14.27 -12.31
N THR A 349 -12.53 -15.42 -12.28
CA THR A 349 -11.19 -15.50 -12.89
C THR A 349 -11.40 -15.98 -14.33
N PRO A 350 -11.02 -15.20 -15.36
CA PRO A 350 -11.10 -15.68 -16.73
C PRO A 350 -10.27 -16.96 -16.85
N ASN A 351 -10.88 -18.02 -17.39
CA ASN A 351 -10.17 -19.27 -17.60
C ASN A 351 -9.04 -19.00 -18.62
N LEU A 352 -7.77 -19.30 -18.28
CA LEU A 352 -6.67 -19.13 -19.23
C LEU A 352 -6.90 -19.91 -20.52
N ASP A 353 -7.65 -21.01 -20.47
CA ASP A 353 -8.01 -21.80 -21.64
C ASP A 353 -9.09 -21.15 -22.52
N SER A 354 -9.78 -20.14 -22.00
CA SER A 354 -10.73 -19.29 -22.74
C SER A 354 -10.08 -18.06 -23.37
N ILE A 355 -8.82 -17.75 -23.01
CA ILE A 355 -8.06 -16.66 -23.60
C ILE A 355 -7.51 -17.11 -24.97
N PRO A 356 -7.56 -16.27 -26.03
CA PRO A 356 -6.97 -16.61 -27.32
C PRO A 356 -5.50 -17.02 -27.19
N LYS A 357 -5.08 -18.05 -27.94
CA LYS A 357 -3.70 -18.58 -27.89
C LYS A 357 -2.64 -17.50 -28.15
N ASP A 358 -2.96 -16.54 -29.03
CA ASP A 358 -2.09 -15.40 -29.36
C ASP A 358 -1.82 -14.51 -28.13
N ASP A 359 -2.83 -14.28 -27.28
CA ASP A 359 -2.70 -13.43 -26.08
C ASP A 359 -1.93 -14.15 -24.97
N ILE A 360 -2.05 -15.48 -24.87
CA ILE A 360 -1.25 -16.31 -23.95
C ILE A 360 0.24 -16.25 -24.32
N ALA A 361 0.56 -16.41 -25.60
CA ALA A 361 1.94 -16.31 -26.08
C ALA A 361 2.54 -14.92 -25.77
N LEU A 362 1.73 -13.88 -25.87
CA LEU A 362 2.12 -12.50 -25.59
C LEU A 362 2.33 -12.22 -24.09
N GLY A 363 1.47 -12.77 -23.23
CA GLY A 363 1.63 -12.73 -21.78
C GLY A 363 2.89 -13.43 -21.27
N LEU A 364 3.15 -14.62 -21.80
CA LEU A 364 4.38 -15.37 -21.52
C LEU A 364 5.61 -14.65 -22.08
N SER A 365 5.47 -13.93 -23.20
CA SER A 365 6.53 -13.07 -23.74
C SER A 365 6.83 -11.90 -22.79
N LEU A 366 5.82 -11.29 -22.16
CA LEU A 366 6.04 -10.24 -21.16
C LEU A 366 6.81 -10.77 -19.93
N LEU A 367 6.44 -11.93 -19.40
CA LEU A 367 7.18 -12.59 -18.32
C LEU A 367 8.63 -12.88 -18.72
N THR A 368 8.82 -13.47 -19.90
CA THR A 368 10.16 -13.81 -20.42
C THR A 368 11.01 -12.55 -20.62
N ALA A 369 10.43 -11.45 -21.09
CA ALA A 369 11.13 -10.18 -21.22
C ALA A 369 11.52 -9.61 -19.86
N SER A 370 10.64 -9.72 -18.87
CA SER A 370 10.86 -9.20 -17.51
C SER A 370 11.94 -9.96 -16.72
N ASP A 371 12.29 -11.19 -17.13
CA ASP A 371 13.34 -12.04 -16.54
C ASP A 371 13.24 -12.15 -14.99
N PRO A 372 12.15 -12.73 -14.43
CA PRO A 372 11.99 -12.94 -12.99
C PRO A 372 13.19 -13.67 -12.40
N ASP A 373 13.79 -13.12 -11.34
CA ASP A 373 15.06 -13.55 -10.78
C ASP A 373 14.94 -14.34 -9.47
N VAL A 374 13.73 -14.44 -8.91
CA VAL A 374 13.40 -15.24 -7.72
C VAL A 374 12.14 -16.05 -7.95
N ILE A 375 12.10 -17.29 -7.51
CA ILE A 375 10.88 -18.10 -7.46
C ILE A 375 10.44 -18.21 -6.00
N VAL A 376 9.21 -17.78 -5.69
CA VAL A 376 8.62 -17.99 -4.37
C VAL A 376 7.72 -19.24 -4.43
N LYS A 377 8.02 -20.22 -3.58
CA LYS A 377 7.28 -21.47 -3.50
C LYS A 377 6.39 -21.48 -2.25
N ILE A 378 5.11 -21.78 -2.46
CA ILE A 378 4.09 -21.85 -1.41
C ILE A 378 3.24 -23.09 -1.64
N SER A 379 3.40 -24.09 -0.78
CA SER A 379 2.79 -25.40 -0.93
C SER A 379 3.20 -26.01 -2.28
N THR A 380 2.24 -26.27 -3.17
CA THR A 380 2.47 -26.80 -4.52
C THR A 380 2.70 -25.72 -5.58
N THR A 381 2.38 -24.47 -5.28
CA THR A 381 2.42 -23.36 -6.26
C THR A 381 3.78 -22.68 -6.25
N GLN A 382 4.30 -22.37 -7.44
CA GLN A 382 5.55 -21.64 -7.64
C GLN A 382 5.28 -20.36 -8.41
N LEU A 383 5.75 -19.23 -7.89
CA LEU A 383 5.50 -17.90 -8.44
C LEU A 383 6.82 -17.22 -8.84
N PRO A 384 7.07 -16.99 -10.13
CA PRO A 384 8.24 -16.26 -10.60
C PRO A 384 8.10 -14.76 -10.30
N CYS A 385 8.99 -14.23 -9.47
CA CYS A 385 8.96 -12.88 -8.92
C CYS A 385 10.26 -12.12 -9.18
N HIS A 386 10.23 -10.82 -8.90
CA HIS A 386 11.37 -9.91 -9.06
C HIS A 386 11.87 -9.43 -7.70
N ARG A 387 13.17 -9.58 -7.42
CA ARG A 387 13.81 -9.12 -6.16
C ARG A 387 13.56 -7.65 -5.91
N ALA A 388 13.63 -6.82 -6.95
CA ALA A 388 13.42 -5.38 -6.86
C ALA A 388 12.05 -5.02 -6.22
N PHE A 389 11.01 -5.80 -6.49
CA PHE A 389 9.67 -5.60 -5.92
C PHE A 389 9.51 -6.27 -4.56
N LEU A 390 10.07 -7.47 -4.37
CA LEU A 390 10.01 -8.17 -3.08
C LEU A 390 10.71 -7.39 -1.96
N LYS A 391 11.81 -6.69 -2.27
CA LYS A 391 12.58 -5.84 -1.34
C LYS A 391 11.78 -4.69 -0.71
N ARG A 392 10.55 -4.42 -1.16
CA ARG A 392 9.63 -3.51 -0.44
C ARG A 392 9.23 -4.03 0.95
N SER A 393 9.35 -5.32 1.18
CA SER A 393 9.26 -5.95 2.51
C SER A 393 10.65 -6.00 3.13
N GLU A 394 10.78 -5.53 4.37
CA GLU A 394 12.04 -5.60 5.11
C GLU A 394 12.49 -7.05 5.33
N TYR A 395 11.53 -7.97 5.51
CA TYR A 395 11.82 -9.40 5.57
C TYR A 395 12.53 -9.89 4.32
N PHE A 396 11.98 -9.61 3.13
CA PHE A 396 12.61 -9.99 1.87
C PHE A 396 13.90 -9.21 1.60
N ALA A 397 13.98 -7.94 2.02
CA ALA A 397 15.21 -7.16 1.91
C ALA A 397 16.35 -7.80 2.72
N ALA A 398 16.09 -8.21 3.96
CA ALA A 398 17.03 -8.92 4.80
C ALA A 398 17.38 -10.32 4.24
N LEU A 399 16.36 -11.07 3.82
CA LEU A 399 16.53 -12.42 3.26
C LEU A 399 17.39 -12.41 1.98
N LEU A 400 17.12 -11.47 1.08
CA LEU A 400 17.75 -11.40 -0.24
C LEU A 400 19.06 -10.59 -0.25
N SER A 401 19.36 -9.80 0.79
CA SER A 401 20.59 -8.98 0.86
C SER A 401 21.59 -9.46 1.92
N GLY A 402 21.21 -10.39 2.79
CA GLY A 402 22.04 -10.89 3.90
C GLY A 402 23.09 -11.94 3.50
N ARG A 403 23.97 -12.29 4.45
CA ARG A 403 24.99 -13.36 4.33
C ARG A 403 24.42 -14.78 4.47
N PHE A 404 23.09 -14.94 4.53
CA PHE A 404 22.44 -16.22 4.68
C PHE A 404 22.42 -16.98 3.35
N ALA A 405 22.52 -18.32 3.43
CA ALA A 405 22.82 -19.21 2.31
C ALA A 405 21.89 -19.08 1.09
N GLU A 406 20.65 -18.60 1.29
CA GLU A 406 19.68 -18.40 0.20
C GLU A 406 20.05 -17.23 -0.74
N ALA A 407 20.81 -16.24 -0.27
CA ALA A 407 21.28 -15.11 -1.10
C ALA A 407 22.58 -15.42 -1.88
N HIS A 408 23.28 -16.51 -1.52
CA HIS A 408 24.63 -16.80 -2.01
C HIS A 408 24.71 -17.77 -3.19
N ASP A 409 23.60 -18.34 -3.66
CA ASP A 409 23.60 -19.23 -4.83
C ASP A 409 23.42 -18.50 -6.18
N SER A 410 23.81 -17.23 -6.24
CA SER A 410 24.33 -16.64 -7.47
C SER A 410 25.20 -15.44 -7.11
N PRO A 411 26.53 -15.51 -7.32
CA PRO A 411 27.35 -14.31 -7.23
C PRO A 411 26.78 -13.30 -8.24
N ILE A 412 26.95 -12.03 -7.91
CA ILE A 412 26.95 -10.93 -8.88
C ILE A 412 27.47 -11.47 -10.21
N ARG A 413 26.75 -11.23 -11.31
CA ARG A 413 27.20 -11.55 -12.68
C ARG A 413 28.45 -10.76 -13.07
N THR A 414 29.53 -10.92 -12.33
CA THR A 414 30.87 -10.61 -12.77
C THR A 414 31.33 -11.80 -13.59
N THR A 415 31.23 -11.62 -14.91
CA THR A 415 32.13 -12.15 -15.93
C THR A 415 32.58 -13.61 -15.79
N SER A 416 32.15 -14.43 -16.76
CA SER A 416 32.85 -15.63 -17.29
C SER A 416 32.25 -17.03 -17.07
N THR A 417 30.94 -17.18 -16.86
CA THR A 417 30.30 -18.50 -17.02
C THR A 417 29.11 -18.41 -17.99
N THR A 418 29.14 -19.26 -19.01
CA THR A 418 28.21 -19.31 -20.15
C THR A 418 26.85 -19.93 -19.83
N ASP A 419 26.66 -20.43 -18.61
CA ASP A 419 25.45 -21.13 -18.22
C ASP A 419 24.48 -20.22 -17.44
N PRO A 420 23.17 -20.24 -17.75
CA PRO A 420 22.18 -19.55 -16.95
C PRO A 420 22.08 -20.23 -15.58
N THR A 421 22.53 -19.55 -14.52
CA THR A 421 22.26 -19.99 -13.15
C THR A 421 20.74 -19.97 -12.92
N PRO A 422 20.18 -20.99 -12.24
CA PRO A 422 18.75 -21.04 -11.97
C PRO A 422 18.34 -19.88 -11.04
N PRO A 423 17.10 -19.36 -11.17
CA PRO A 423 16.59 -18.34 -10.26
C PRO A 423 16.58 -18.85 -8.82
N THR A 424 16.88 -17.95 -7.87
CA THR A 424 16.89 -18.29 -6.44
C THR A 424 15.49 -18.70 -6.01
N THR A 425 15.35 -19.88 -5.40
CA THR A 425 14.05 -20.35 -4.89
C THR A 425 13.95 -20.07 -3.39
N VAL A 426 12.87 -19.38 -2.99
CA VAL A 426 12.52 -19.10 -1.60
C VAL A 426 11.28 -19.92 -1.24
N ASP A 427 11.41 -20.84 -0.28
CA ASP A 427 10.29 -21.69 0.16
C ASP A 427 9.62 -21.10 1.40
N LEU A 428 8.37 -20.65 1.25
CA LEU A 428 7.55 -20.07 2.32
C LEU A 428 6.39 -20.99 2.71
N THR A 429 6.43 -22.27 2.32
CA THR A 429 5.33 -23.23 2.54
C THR A 429 4.98 -23.42 4.02
N SER A 430 5.97 -23.34 4.92
CA SER A 430 5.74 -23.44 6.38
C SER A 430 5.19 -22.16 7.00
N SER A 431 5.43 -21.01 6.35
CA SER A 431 5.18 -19.68 6.90
C SER A 431 3.86 -19.09 6.42
N ILE A 432 3.41 -19.47 5.22
CA ILE A 432 2.23 -18.90 4.57
C ILE A 432 1.14 -19.98 4.42
N PRO A 433 -0.08 -19.76 4.93
CA PRO A 433 -1.11 -20.79 5.00
C PRO A 433 -1.72 -21.16 3.64
N SER A 434 -1.73 -20.23 2.68
CA SER A 434 -2.36 -20.46 1.37
C SER A 434 -1.72 -19.61 0.27
N PRO A 435 -1.61 -20.11 -0.98
CA PRO A 435 -1.18 -19.31 -2.12
C PRO A 435 -2.05 -18.06 -2.33
N LYS A 436 -3.35 -18.13 -2.04
CA LYS A 436 -4.27 -16.98 -2.17
C LYS A 436 -3.88 -15.80 -1.26
N VAL A 437 -3.38 -16.10 -0.06
CA VAL A 437 -2.91 -15.09 0.90
C VAL A 437 -1.69 -14.37 0.34
N PHE A 438 -0.72 -15.12 -0.18
CA PHE A 438 0.46 -14.52 -0.78
C PHE A 438 0.17 -13.77 -2.07
N ASN A 439 -0.80 -14.21 -2.89
CA ASN A 439 -1.19 -13.47 -4.08
C ASN A 439 -1.66 -12.04 -3.74
N CYS A 440 -2.38 -11.87 -2.62
CA CYS A 440 -2.78 -10.55 -2.13
C CYS A 440 -1.58 -9.71 -1.66
N ILE A 441 -0.61 -10.34 -0.98
CA ILE A 441 0.63 -9.68 -0.56
C ILE A 441 1.46 -9.27 -1.79
N LEU A 442 1.57 -10.14 -2.78
CA LEU A 442 2.29 -9.88 -4.02
C LEU A 442 1.64 -8.74 -4.80
N GLU A 443 0.30 -8.67 -4.81
CA GLU A 443 -0.44 -7.53 -5.36
C GLU A 443 -0.06 -6.22 -4.69
N PHE A 444 0.00 -6.22 -3.36
CA PHE A 444 0.43 -5.06 -2.60
C PHE A 444 1.87 -4.66 -2.93
N LEU A 445 2.80 -5.62 -2.98
CA LEU A 445 4.21 -5.37 -3.31
C LEU A 445 4.39 -4.81 -4.74
N TYR A 446 3.61 -5.26 -5.72
CA TYR A 446 3.75 -4.80 -7.11
C TYR A 446 2.95 -3.54 -7.45
N THR A 447 1.83 -3.28 -6.76
CA THR A 447 0.88 -2.25 -7.20
C THR A 447 0.37 -1.34 -6.10
N ASP A 448 0.69 -1.63 -4.83
CA ASP A 448 0.16 -0.94 -3.65
C ASP A 448 -1.37 -1.04 -3.52
N ARG A 449 -1.95 -2.09 -4.12
CA ARG A 449 -3.37 -2.40 -4.08
C ARG A 449 -3.62 -3.74 -3.39
N THR A 450 -4.85 -3.90 -2.95
CA THR A 450 -5.32 -5.08 -2.20
C THR A 450 -6.67 -5.51 -2.77
N THR A 451 -6.81 -5.59 -4.10
CA THR A 451 -8.08 -5.94 -4.76
C THR A 451 -8.39 -7.44 -4.65
N LEU A 452 -7.37 -8.28 -4.44
CA LEU A 452 -7.50 -9.70 -4.16
C LEU A 452 -7.94 -10.01 -2.71
N LEU A 453 -8.06 -9.00 -1.86
CA LEU A 453 -8.47 -9.18 -0.47
C LEU A 453 -9.94 -9.56 -0.38
N THR A 454 -10.22 -10.70 0.24
CA THR A 454 -11.59 -11.16 0.54
C THR A 454 -11.79 -11.29 2.06
N PRO A 455 -13.03 -11.21 2.57
CA PRO A 455 -13.29 -11.36 4.00
C PRO A 455 -12.74 -12.68 4.57
N SER A 456 -12.86 -13.77 3.81
CA SER A 456 -12.40 -15.10 4.19
C SER A 456 -10.89 -15.25 4.38
N ILE A 457 -10.07 -14.43 3.69
CA ILE A 457 -8.61 -14.48 3.81
C ILE A 457 -8.04 -13.32 4.62
N SER A 458 -8.85 -12.30 4.92
CA SER A 458 -8.42 -11.04 5.52
C SER A 458 -7.57 -11.22 6.78
N HIS A 459 -8.01 -12.08 7.71
CA HIS A 459 -7.26 -12.44 8.91
C HIS A 459 -5.91 -13.10 8.61
N ALA A 460 -5.87 -14.06 7.67
CA ALA A 460 -4.63 -14.74 7.31
C ALA A 460 -3.64 -13.79 6.61
N VAL A 461 -4.14 -12.88 5.77
CA VAL A 461 -3.31 -11.83 5.15
C VAL A 461 -2.80 -10.86 6.22
N LEU A 462 -3.60 -10.50 7.22
CA LEU A 462 -3.18 -9.65 8.33
C LEU A 462 -1.98 -10.24 9.09
N ALA A 463 -2.09 -11.50 9.51
CA ALA A 463 -1.00 -12.20 10.21
C ALA A 463 0.25 -12.36 9.34
N THR A 464 0.08 -12.62 8.03
CA THR A 464 1.21 -12.79 7.11
C THR A 464 1.86 -11.43 6.77
N ALA A 465 1.10 -10.34 6.75
CA ALA A 465 1.63 -9.00 6.52
C ALA A 465 2.57 -8.57 7.66
N ASP A 466 2.21 -8.90 8.90
CA ASP A 466 3.09 -8.69 10.06
C ASP A 466 4.37 -9.54 9.97
N LEU A 467 4.23 -10.84 9.69
CA LEU A 467 5.37 -11.75 9.49
C LEU A 467 6.36 -11.25 8.43
N LEU A 468 5.85 -10.68 7.35
CA LEU A 468 6.66 -10.13 6.25
C LEU A 468 7.05 -8.67 6.46
N LEU A 469 6.81 -8.10 7.64
CA LEU A 469 7.16 -6.72 8.01
C LEU A 469 6.58 -5.69 7.03
N LEU A 470 5.26 -5.74 6.82
CA LEU A 470 4.52 -4.85 5.91
C LEU A 470 3.47 -4.02 6.68
N PRO A 471 3.89 -3.03 7.50
CA PRO A 471 2.98 -2.30 8.40
C PRO A 471 1.88 -1.53 7.67
N ARG A 472 2.17 -0.99 6.47
CA ARG A 472 1.19 -0.31 5.61
C ARG A 472 0.09 -1.26 5.14
N LEU A 473 0.44 -2.51 4.82
CA LEU A 473 -0.52 -3.53 4.44
C LEU A 473 -1.37 -3.93 5.66
N THR A 474 -0.75 -4.09 6.83
CA THR A 474 -1.44 -4.35 8.11
C THR A 474 -2.49 -3.28 8.41
N SER A 475 -2.13 -2.00 8.35
CA SER A 475 -3.05 -0.87 8.57
C SER A 475 -4.21 -0.85 7.56
N ARG A 476 -3.93 -1.17 6.29
CA ARG A 476 -4.94 -1.23 5.23
C ARG A 476 -5.92 -2.38 5.42
N ILE A 477 -5.44 -3.55 5.82
CA ILE A 477 -6.28 -4.73 6.11
C ILE A 477 -7.11 -4.49 7.37
N GLN A 478 -6.54 -3.87 8.40
CA GLN A 478 -7.26 -3.47 9.60
C GLN A 478 -8.44 -2.54 9.22
N THR A 479 -8.18 -1.50 8.43
CA THR A 479 -9.22 -0.58 7.96
C THR A 479 -10.29 -1.32 7.14
N TYR A 480 -9.89 -2.27 6.31
CA TYR A 480 -10.81 -3.12 5.56
C TYR A 480 -11.70 -3.96 6.49
N ILE A 481 -11.12 -4.67 7.46
CA ILE A 481 -11.87 -5.51 8.42
C ILE A 481 -12.88 -4.67 9.21
N VAL A 482 -12.46 -3.52 9.74
CA VAL A 482 -13.32 -2.60 10.50
C VAL A 482 -14.47 -2.05 9.64
N SER A 483 -14.27 -1.92 8.34
CA SER A 483 -15.31 -1.46 7.40
C SER A 483 -16.33 -2.53 7.02
N LEU A 484 -16.10 -3.80 7.36
CA LEU A 484 -17.02 -4.88 7.02
C LEU A 484 -18.29 -4.79 7.90
N PRO A 485 -19.47 -5.10 7.33
CA PRO A 485 -20.72 -5.10 8.09
C PRO A 485 -20.78 -6.24 9.13
N THR A 486 -20.02 -7.30 8.92
CA THR A 486 -19.95 -8.49 9.78
C THR A 486 -18.50 -8.92 9.93
N LEU A 487 -18.13 -9.42 11.11
CA LEU A 487 -16.77 -9.89 11.35
C LEU A 487 -16.40 -11.06 10.42
N PRO A 488 -15.18 -11.06 9.86
CA PRO A 488 -14.71 -12.14 9.02
C PRO A 488 -14.40 -13.41 9.82
N HIS A 489 -14.45 -14.57 9.16
CA HIS A 489 -13.86 -15.80 9.69
C HIS A 489 -12.35 -15.58 9.94
N PRO A 490 -11.75 -15.99 11.07
CA PRO A 490 -12.13 -17.05 12.03
C PRO A 490 -13.09 -16.68 13.18
N GLY A 491 -13.70 -15.50 13.17
CA GLY A 491 -14.67 -15.09 14.20
C GLY A 491 -14.07 -14.17 15.27
N PRO A 492 -14.91 -13.63 16.17
CA PRO A 492 -14.54 -12.52 17.06
C PRO A 492 -13.42 -12.88 18.04
N TYR A 493 -13.46 -14.08 18.64
CA TYR A 493 -12.48 -14.53 19.64
C TYR A 493 -11.06 -14.54 19.09
N THR A 494 -10.88 -15.17 17.92
CA THR A 494 -9.56 -15.25 17.28
C THR A 494 -9.11 -13.87 16.79
N LEU A 495 -10.03 -13.04 16.27
CA LEU A 495 -9.70 -11.68 15.83
C LEU A 495 -9.21 -10.81 16.99
N LEU A 496 -9.84 -10.90 18.17
CA LEU A 496 -9.38 -10.17 19.35
C LEU A 496 -7.99 -10.62 19.80
N ARG A 497 -7.75 -11.94 19.88
CA ARG A 497 -6.41 -12.48 20.19
C ARG A 497 -5.36 -12.01 19.18
N THR A 498 -5.69 -11.95 17.88
CA THR A 498 -4.76 -11.40 16.89
C THR A 498 -4.56 -9.89 17.03
N ALA A 499 -5.58 -9.15 17.43
CA ALA A 499 -5.45 -7.72 17.68
C ALA A 499 -4.47 -7.46 18.82
N TRP A 500 -4.54 -8.23 19.91
CA TRP A 500 -3.58 -8.16 21.01
C TRP A 500 -2.18 -8.59 20.59
N ALA A 501 -2.05 -9.73 19.90
CA ALA A 501 -0.75 -10.26 19.47
C ALA A 501 0.00 -9.30 18.53
N LEU A 502 -0.73 -8.56 17.69
CA LEU A 502 -0.19 -7.61 16.72
C LEU A 502 -0.26 -6.15 17.19
N ASN A 503 -0.71 -5.89 18.42
CA ASN A 503 -0.92 -4.56 19.00
C ASN A 503 -1.77 -3.62 18.12
N LEU A 504 -2.88 -4.14 17.57
CA LEU A 504 -3.77 -3.45 16.63
C LEU A 504 -4.98 -2.84 17.33
N HIS A 505 -4.77 -1.71 18.02
CA HIS A 505 -5.80 -1.09 18.86
C HIS A 505 -7.13 -0.78 18.13
N ARG A 506 -7.13 -0.30 16.89
CA ARG A 506 -8.40 -0.04 16.15
C ARG A 506 -9.17 -1.33 15.86
N LEU A 507 -8.49 -2.47 15.73
CA LEU A 507 -9.14 -3.76 15.49
C LEU A 507 -9.69 -4.31 16.80
N GLU A 508 -8.91 -4.19 17.88
CA GLU A 508 -9.34 -4.52 19.24
C GLU A 508 -10.64 -3.79 19.59
N GLN A 509 -10.66 -2.46 19.49
CA GLN A 509 -11.85 -1.64 19.80
C GLN A 509 -13.07 -2.03 18.95
N HIS A 510 -12.87 -2.34 17.67
CA HIS A 510 -13.94 -2.80 16.79
C HIS A 510 -14.53 -4.16 17.21
N VAL A 511 -13.66 -5.11 17.60
CA VAL A 511 -14.10 -6.44 18.05
C VAL A 511 -14.70 -6.39 19.45
N THR A 512 -14.18 -5.56 20.36
CA THR A 512 -14.75 -5.36 21.69
C THR A 512 -16.14 -4.72 21.60
N ARG A 513 -16.33 -3.74 20.71
CA ARG A 513 -17.65 -3.18 20.42
C ARG A 513 -18.63 -4.22 19.88
N TYR A 514 -18.16 -5.16 19.04
CA TYR A 514 -18.98 -6.28 18.59
C TYR A 514 -19.44 -7.16 19.76
N PHE A 515 -18.53 -7.52 20.66
CA PHE A 515 -18.88 -8.27 21.88
C PHE A 515 -19.90 -7.52 22.75
N ALA A 516 -19.72 -6.21 22.96
CA ALA A 516 -20.66 -5.39 23.72
C ALA A 516 -22.07 -5.36 23.12
N ARG A 517 -22.18 -5.41 21.78
CA ARG A 517 -23.46 -5.43 21.05
C ARG A 517 -24.14 -6.79 21.11
N GLU A 518 -23.39 -7.87 20.87
CA GLU A 518 -23.91 -9.24 20.79
C GLU A 518 -23.87 -9.97 22.16
N MET A 519 -23.58 -9.26 23.25
CA MET A 519 -23.41 -9.88 24.57
C MET A 519 -24.64 -10.64 25.07
N LEU A 520 -25.85 -10.27 24.64
CA LEU A 520 -27.09 -10.99 24.99
C LEU A 520 -27.36 -12.23 24.12
N SER A 521 -26.78 -12.30 22.92
CA SER A 521 -26.91 -13.44 22.00
C SER A 521 -25.79 -14.46 22.20
N GLU A 522 -24.58 -13.99 22.52
CA GLU A 522 -23.38 -14.80 22.77
C GLU A 522 -23.06 -15.02 24.27
N GLY A 523 -23.81 -14.40 25.18
CA GLY A 523 -23.54 -14.42 26.62
C GLY A 523 -23.47 -15.84 27.20
N LEU A 524 -22.30 -16.20 27.74
CA LEU A 524 -21.91 -17.46 28.39
C LEU A 524 -21.30 -18.57 27.50
N THR A 525 -20.52 -18.22 26.47
CA THR A 525 -19.59 -19.20 25.89
C THR A 525 -18.36 -19.40 26.79
N GLU A 526 -17.83 -20.63 26.83
CA GLU A 526 -16.57 -20.95 27.52
C GLU A 526 -15.40 -20.11 26.97
N ASP A 527 -15.40 -19.90 25.64
CA ASP A 527 -14.40 -19.08 24.94
C ASP A 527 -14.39 -17.61 25.39
N PHE A 528 -15.55 -17.02 25.69
CA PHE A 528 -15.62 -15.64 26.20
C PHE A 528 -15.05 -15.52 27.61
N THR A 529 -15.34 -16.52 28.44
CA THR A 529 -14.80 -16.61 29.81
C THR A 529 -13.28 -16.78 29.80
N GLU A 530 -12.75 -17.52 28.81
CA GLU A 530 -11.31 -17.64 28.59
C GLU A 530 -10.66 -16.32 28.17
N LEU A 531 -11.27 -15.54 27.27
CA LEU A 531 -10.75 -14.22 26.88
C LEU A 531 -10.61 -13.26 28.06
N ILE A 532 -11.60 -13.22 28.95
CA ILE A 532 -11.55 -12.36 30.14
C ILE A 532 -10.41 -12.80 31.07
N ARG A 533 -10.22 -14.11 31.22
CA ARG A 533 -9.09 -14.66 31.99
C ARG A 533 -7.74 -14.29 31.38
N GLU A 534 -7.58 -14.45 30.06
CA GLU A 534 -6.35 -14.07 29.34
C GLU A 534 -6.05 -12.57 29.51
N SER A 535 -7.07 -11.71 29.42
CA SER A 535 -6.92 -10.27 29.65
C SER A 535 -6.52 -9.96 31.09
N ALA A 536 -7.11 -10.64 32.08
CA ALA A 536 -6.77 -10.48 33.49
C ALA A 536 -5.33 -10.94 33.81
N GLU A 537 -4.86 -12.01 33.16
CA GLU A 537 -3.50 -12.55 33.34
C GLU A 537 -2.41 -11.68 32.67
N SER A 538 -2.76 -10.91 31.64
CA SER A 538 -1.85 -9.99 30.94
C SER A 538 -1.35 -8.82 31.83
N ILE A 539 -2.00 -8.56 32.95
CA ILE A 539 -1.69 -7.47 33.88
C ILE A 539 -0.46 -7.85 34.73
N VAL A 540 0.74 -7.49 34.25
CA VAL A 540 2.01 -7.68 34.97
C VAL A 540 2.19 -6.59 36.03
N GLY A 541 1.95 -6.95 37.29
CA GLY A 541 2.21 -6.10 38.46
C GLY A 541 0.93 -5.58 39.10
N ARG A 542 0.45 -6.27 40.13
CA ARG A 542 -0.75 -5.94 40.93
C ARG A 542 -0.62 -4.67 41.80
N GLN A 543 -0.02 -3.60 41.28
CA GLN A 543 0.21 -2.40 42.10
C GLN A 543 -0.27 -1.08 41.47
N GLU A 544 -0.76 -1.02 40.22
CA GLU A 544 -1.17 0.27 39.63
C GLU A 544 -2.48 0.29 38.79
N THR A 545 -3.17 -0.83 38.54
CA THR A 545 -4.50 -0.81 37.89
C THR A 545 -5.43 -1.83 38.53
N ASP A 546 -6.46 -1.37 39.24
CA ASP A 546 -7.50 -2.22 39.86
C ASP A 546 -8.49 -2.80 38.82
N THR A 547 -8.34 -2.50 37.52
CA THR A 547 -9.33 -2.86 36.50
C THR A 547 -8.78 -3.71 35.36
N ILE A 548 -9.59 -4.66 34.89
CA ILE A 548 -9.29 -5.49 33.72
C ILE A 548 -9.61 -4.68 32.46
N ILE A 549 -8.59 -4.44 31.64
CA ILE A 549 -8.67 -3.58 30.44
C ILE A 549 -9.86 -3.96 29.53
N LEU A 550 -9.99 -5.26 29.20
CA LEU A 550 -11.09 -5.73 28.35
C LEU A 550 -12.47 -5.50 28.99
N VAL A 551 -12.57 -5.64 30.32
CA VAL A 551 -13.83 -5.47 31.04
C VAL A 551 -14.25 -4.00 31.06
N ASP A 552 -13.30 -3.09 31.27
CA ASP A 552 -13.56 -1.66 31.20
C ASP A 552 -13.97 -1.21 29.80
N ASP A 553 -13.27 -1.70 28.75
CA ASP A 553 -13.66 -1.43 27.36
C ASP A 553 -15.08 -1.96 27.07
N LEU A 554 -15.43 -3.16 27.56
CA LEU A 554 -16.78 -3.70 27.42
C LEU A 554 -17.81 -2.83 28.11
N ARG A 555 -17.57 -2.40 29.36
CA ARG A 555 -18.45 -1.50 30.12
C ARG A 555 -18.70 -0.21 29.35
N PHE A 556 -17.63 0.40 28.84
CA PHE A 556 -17.70 1.61 28.03
C PHE A 556 -18.56 1.42 26.77
N TRP A 557 -18.32 0.36 25.98
CA TRP A 557 -19.07 0.13 24.75
C TRP A 557 -20.53 -0.27 25.00
N ILE A 558 -20.83 -1.01 26.08
CA ILE A 558 -22.21 -1.32 26.49
C ILE A 558 -22.95 -0.01 26.82
N GLN A 559 -22.32 0.87 27.58
CA GLN A 559 -22.89 2.18 27.94
C GLN A 559 -23.14 3.05 26.70
N SER A 560 -22.14 3.12 25.80
CA SER A 560 -22.21 3.89 24.56
C SER A 560 -23.31 3.40 23.61
N GLU A 561 -23.40 2.09 23.38
CA GLU A 561 -24.43 1.49 22.50
C GLU A 561 -25.85 1.62 23.07
N CYS A 562 -26.00 1.61 24.40
CA CYS A 562 -27.28 1.84 25.06
C CYS A 562 -27.65 3.33 25.18
N GLY A 563 -26.74 4.26 24.87
CA GLY A 563 -26.99 5.70 24.93
C GLY A 563 -27.23 6.24 26.34
N VAL A 564 -26.56 5.66 27.34
CA VAL A 564 -26.62 6.09 28.74
C VAL A 564 -25.52 7.13 28.97
N ASP A 565 -25.89 8.40 29.18
CA ASP A 565 -24.95 9.52 29.35
C ASP A 565 -24.34 9.54 30.78
N ASP A 566 -23.08 9.96 30.90
CA ASP A 566 -22.35 10.09 32.18
C ASP A 566 -22.92 11.21 33.09
N GLY A 567 -23.85 12.01 32.56
CA GLY A 567 -24.34 13.25 33.16
C GLY A 567 -25.58 13.17 34.05
N GLU A 568 -26.23 12.01 34.19
CA GLU A 568 -27.39 11.87 35.08
C GLU A 568 -27.09 10.89 36.20
N GLU A 569 -26.90 11.49 37.38
CA GLU A 569 -27.08 10.98 38.74
C GLU A 569 -27.05 9.45 38.88
N MET A 570 -26.09 8.97 39.69
CA MET A 570 -26.21 7.75 40.49
C MET A 570 -27.68 7.42 40.74
N TRP A 571 -28.22 6.46 39.98
CA TRP A 571 -29.59 6.01 40.15
C TRP A 571 -29.58 5.11 41.39
N GLU A 572 -29.43 5.74 42.56
CA GLU A 572 -29.57 5.09 43.84
C GLU A 572 -30.94 4.42 43.91
N ASP A 573 -30.88 3.13 44.26
CA ASP A 573 -31.97 2.24 44.57
C ASP A 573 -33.06 2.93 45.39
N GLU A 574 -34.19 3.31 44.76
CA GLU A 574 -35.47 3.37 45.45
C GLU A 574 -36.62 2.94 44.51
N GLY A 575 -36.89 1.64 44.47
CA GLY A 575 -38.26 1.12 44.38
C GLY A 575 -39.09 1.46 43.14
N VAL A 576 -38.50 1.59 41.96
CA VAL A 576 -39.26 1.76 40.71
C VAL A 576 -39.76 0.41 40.22
N GLU A 577 -41.09 0.23 40.14
CA GLU A 577 -41.73 -0.94 39.52
C GLU A 577 -41.15 -1.17 38.10
N ASP A 578 -40.79 -2.43 37.81
CA ASP A 578 -40.11 -2.93 36.59
C ASP A 578 -40.77 -2.50 35.26
N GLY A 579 -41.98 -1.93 35.32
CA GLY A 579 -42.77 -1.45 34.19
C GLY A 579 -42.33 -0.13 33.55
N SER A 580 -41.63 0.79 34.24
CA SER A 580 -41.44 2.17 33.76
C SER A 580 -40.01 2.56 33.33
N LEU A 581 -39.05 1.63 33.36
CA LEU A 581 -37.68 1.91 32.91
C LEU A 581 -37.61 2.05 31.37
N PRO A 582 -36.89 3.04 30.82
CA PRO A 582 -36.61 3.14 29.39
C PRO A 582 -36.02 1.84 28.84
N GLU A 583 -36.43 1.44 27.64
CA GLU A 583 -36.02 0.17 27.02
C GLU A 583 -34.48 0.05 26.92
N ALA A 584 -33.81 1.17 26.62
CA ALA A 584 -32.36 1.28 26.63
C ALA A 584 -31.71 0.96 27.99
N LYS A 585 -32.33 1.39 29.10
CA LYS A 585 -31.85 1.12 30.46
C LYS A 585 -32.06 -0.35 30.86
N LYS A 586 -33.18 -0.96 30.43
CA LYS A 586 -33.43 -2.39 30.63
C LYS A 586 -32.39 -3.25 29.91
N GLU A 587 -32.07 -2.88 28.67
CA GLU A 587 -31.06 -3.55 27.86
C GLU A 587 -29.65 -3.41 28.46
N TYR A 588 -29.28 -2.20 28.91
CA TYR A 588 -28.02 -1.92 29.62
C TYR A 588 -27.88 -2.80 30.89
N ILE A 589 -28.87 -2.79 31.78
CA ILE A 589 -28.83 -3.59 33.02
C ILE A 589 -28.72 -5.08 32.71
N LYS A 590 -29.45 -5.57 31.71
CA LYS A 590 -29.42 -6.98 31.33
C LYS A 590 -28.04 -7.39 30.82
N ARG A 591 -27.40 -6.55 30.01
CA ARG A 591 -26.03 -6.74 29.52
C ARG A 591 -25.03 -6.73 30.68
N MET A 592 -25.07 -5.70 31.52
CA MET A 592 -24.17 -5.60 32.68
C MET A 592 -24.25 -6.81 33.61
N ARG A 593 -25.45 -7.33 33.89
CA ARG A 593 -25.63 -8.57 34.68
C ARG A 593 -24.96 -9.80 34.06
N VAL A 594 -24.96 -9.92 32.73
CA VAL A 594 -24.26 -11.03 32.05
C VAL A 594 -22.76 -10.91 32.30
N LEU A 595 -22.19 -9.70 32.13
CA LEU A 595 -20.78 -9.45 32.37
C LEU A 595 -20.39 -9.73 33.83
N GLU A 596 -21.18 -9.26 34.79
CA GLU A 596 -21.00 -9.53 36.22
C GLU A 596 -21.03 -11.03 36.53
N SER A 597 -21.98 -11.78 35.97
CA SER A 597 -22.07 -13.23 36.18
C SER A 597 -20.83 -13.99 35.68
N VAL A 598 -20.20 -13.51 34.60
CA VAL A 598 -18.97 -14.12 34.07
C VAL A 598 -17.79 -13.80 34.99
N LEU A 599 -17.70 -12.58 35.52
CA LEU A 599 -16.65 -12.19 36.48
C LEU A 599 -16.76 -12.98 37.79
N GLU A 600 -17.98 -13.13 38.33
CA GLU A 600 -18.26 -13.97 39.50
C GLU A 600 -17.83 -15.42 39.27
N SER A 601 -18.09 -15.97 38.08
CA SER A 601 -17.70 -17.35 37.74
C SER A 601 -16.19 -17.57 37.72
N LEU A 602 -15.41 -16.52 37.47
CA LEU A 602 -13.95 -16.54 37.44
C LEU A 602 -13.31 -16.28 38.81
N GLY A 603 -14.09 -15.93 39.83
CA GLY A 603 -13.58 -15.57 41.16
C GLY A 603 -12.72 -14.30 41.14
N ILE A 604 -12.99 -13.41 40.19
CA ILE A 604 -12.36 -12.09 40.08
C ILE A 604 -13.29 -11.13 40.82
N ASP A 605 -12.94 -10.76 42.06
CA ASP A 605 -13.65 -9.74 42.81
C ASP A 605 -13.45 -8.36 42.15
N MET A 606 -14.53 -7.56 42.14
CA MET A 606 -14.61 -6.21 41.57
C MET A 606 -13.64 -5.21 42.21
#